data_AF-A0A813DIY8-F1
#
_entry.id   AF-A0A813DIY8-F1
#
_cell.length_a   1.000
_cell.length_b   1.000
_cell.length_c   1.000
_cell.angle_alpha   90.00
_cell.angle_beta   90.00
_cell.angle_gamma   90.00
#
_symmetry.space_group_name_H-M   'P 1'
#
loop_
_entity.id
_entity.type
_entity.pdbx_description
1 polymer ?
#
loop_
_entity_poly.entity_id
_entity_poly.type
_entity_poly.pdbx_seq_one_letter_code
_entity_poly.pdbx_strand_id
1 'polypeptide(L)'
;MALVTRIALLFSLLLTEPSALFLFFVVVSSSSRTILSFCLSLMQSPSPATIAADATPAVPTPMDAAAEEMENKQPHLTKGMSQEELHSIYAGADGVMDEIEKIMMKYDADQSGCFSVAEVKAIIQDLENHRKQARHLLRALGLTIVIALIVLGPSSP
;
A
#
# COMPACT_ATOMS: atom_id res chain seq x y z
N MET A 1 35.84 20.66 10.45
CA MET A 1 35.74 20.45 8.98
C MET A 1 35.53 18.99 8.59
N ALA A 2 36.42 18.04 8.93
CA ALA A 2 36.32 16.65 8.46
C ALA A 2 35.03 15.89 8.85
N LEU A 3 34.44 16.18 10.02
CA LEU A 3 33.17 15.58 10.47
C LEU A 3 31.99 16.02 9.59
N VAL A 4 31.93 17.31 9.26
CA VAL A 4 30.85 17.91 8.46
C VAL A 4 30.87 17.34 7.04
N THR A 5 32.05 17.18 6.45
CA THR A 5 32.20 16.58 5.12
C THR A 5 31.80 15.10 5.11
N ARG A 6 32.08 14.35 6.19
CA ARG A 6 31.66 12.95 6.32
C ARG A 6 30.15 12.81 6.50
N ILE A 7 29.52 13.68 7.29
CA ILE A 7 28.05 13.71 7.45
C ILE A 7 27.38 14.08 6.12
N ALA A 8 27.93 15.05 5.37
CA ALA A 8 27.38 15.45 4.07
C ALA A 8 27.49 14.34 3.01
N LEU A 9 28.59 13.57 2.99
CA LEU A 9 28.76 12.44 2.07
C LEU A 9 27.84 11.25 2.42
N LEU A 10 27.71 10.94 3.71
CA LEU A 10 26.79 9.90 4.19
C LEU A 10 25.33 10.29 3.90
N PHE A 11 25.00 11.58 4.00
CA PHE A 11 23.69 12.10 3.67
C PHE A 11 23.38 12.06 2.16
N SER A 12 24.37 12.37 1.31
CA SER A 12 24.24 12.27 -0.14
C SER A 12 24.04 10.81 -0.60
N LEU A 13 24.69 9.86 0.07
CA LEU A 13 24.46 8.43 -0.11
C LEU A 13 23.06 7.99 0.34
N LEU A 14 22.56 8.54 1.45
CA LEU A 14 21.23 8.26 2.00
C LEU A 14 20.09 8.70 1.07
N LEU A 15 20.29 9.78 0.31
CA LEU A 15 19.32 10.33 -0.64
C LEU A 15 19.26 9.54 -1.96
N THR A 16 20.31 8.80 -2.29
CA THR A 16 20.46 8.16 -3.61
C THR A 16 19.81 6.77 -3.66
N GLU A 17 19.78 6.04 -2.54
CA GLU A 17 19.32 4.65 -2.49
C GLU A 17 18.49 4.38 -1.22
N PRO A 18 17.19 4.03 -1.29
CA PRO A 18 16.38 3.75 -0.10
C PRO A 18 16.84 2.49 0.66
N SER A 19 17.59 1.60 0.01
CA SER A 19 18.25 0.44 0.60
C SER A 19 19.41 0.82 1.54
N ALA A 20 20.07 1.96 1.30
CA ALA A 20 21.20 2.45 2.10
C ALA A 20 20.77 2.97 3.49
N LEU A 21 19.51 3.41 3.63
CA LEU A 21 18.93 3.78 4.93
C LEU A 21 18.97 2.62 5.94
N PHE A 22 18.81 1.39 5.46
CA PHE A 22 18.83 0.19 6.30
C PHE A 22 20.22 -0.08 6.86
N LEU A 23 21.26 0.03 6.03
CA LEU A 23 22.66 -0.13 6.46
C LEU A 23 23.09 1.00 7.41
N PHE A 24 22.60 2.22 7.20
CA PHE A 24 22.90 3.34 8.09
C PHE A 24 22.25 3.17 9.47
N PHE A 25 21.00 2.69 9.52
CA PHE A 25 20.36 2.31 10.78
C PHE A 25 21.14 1.19 11.47
N VAL A 26 21.62 0.18 10.74
CA VAL A 26 22.44 -0.91 11.31
C VAL A 26 23.78 -0.40 11.86
N VAL A 27 24.46 0.52 11.15
CA VAL A 27 25.76 1.06 11.58
C VAL A 27 25.62 2.03 12.75
N VAL A 28 24.60 2.89 12.76
CA VAL A 28 24.31 3.81 13.90
C VAL A 28 23.71 3.06 15.09
N SER A 29 22.94 1.99 14.86
CA SER A 29 22.36 1.13 15.90
C SER A 29 23.37 0.12 16.48
N SER A 30 24.57 -0.01 15.92
CA SER A 30 25.64 -0.83 16.52
C SER A 30 26.08 -0.34 17.92
N SER A 31 25.70 0.89 18.32
CA SER A 31 25.86 1.39 19.69
C SER A 31 24.73 0.98 20.64
N SER A 32 23.62 0.41 20.15
CA SER A 32 22.45 0.00 20.95
C SER A 32 21.98 -1.40 20.54
N ARG A 33 22.70 -2.43 21.02
CA ARG A 33 22.46 -3.86 20.73
C ARG A 33 21.05 -4.38 21.05
N THR A 34 20.20 -3.60 21.72
CA THR A 34 18.83 -3.97 22.09
C THR A 34 17.80 -3.74 20.99
N ILE A 35 18.00 -2.79 20.08
CA ILE A 35 16.98 -2.42 19.07
C ILE A 35 17.02 -3.39 17.87
N LEU A 36 18.20 -3.89 17.51
CA LEU A 36 18.40 -4.85 16.41
C LEU A 36 17.66 -6.18 16.64
N SER A 37 17.55 -6.65 17.89
CA SER A 37 16.80 -7.87 18.22
C SER A 37 15.30 -7.72 17.94
N PHE A 38 14.76 -6.53 18.18
CA PHE A 38 13.34 -6.24 17.96
C PHE A 38 13.00 -6.12 16.47
N CYS A 39 13.85 -5.46 15.67
CA CYS A 39 13.65 -5.37 14.23
C CYS A 39 13.83 -6.70 13.50
N LEU A 40 14.76 -7.55 13.94
CA LEU A 40 14.96 -8.89 13.36
C LEU A 40 13.74 -9.79 13.62
N SER A 41 13.11 -9.65 14.78
CA SER A 41 11.88 -10.38 15.12
C SER A 41 10.67 -9.98 14.25
N LEU A 42 10.58 -8.70 13.84
CA LEU A 42 9.49 -8.20 12.99
C LEU A 42 9.66 -8.53 11.49
N MET A 43 10.88 -8.86 11.03
CA MET A 43 11.10 -9.25 9.64
C MET A 43 10.91 -10.75 9.38
N GLN A 44 10.67 -11.53 10.44
CA GLN A 44 10.38 -12.96 10.33
C GLN A 44 8.90 -13.16 9.99
N SER A 45 8.48 -12.64 8.84
CA SER A 45 7.17 -12.96 8.27
C SER A 45 7.10 -14.46 8.00
N PRO A 46 6.00 -15.14 8.37
CA PRO A 46 5.85 -16.57 8.09
C PRO A 46 5.92 -16.80 6.58
N SER A 47 6.84 -17.68 6.18
CA SER A 47 6.93 -18.20 4.81
C SER A 47 5.55 -18.67 4.37
N PRO A 48 5.05 -18.26 3.19
CA PRO A 48 3.81 -18.79 2.68
C PRO A 48 3.97 -20.30 2.53
N ALA A 49 3.18 -21.04 3.32
CA ALA A 49 3.10 -22.47 3.20
C ALA A 49 2.70 -22.80 1.76
N THR A 50 3.57 -23.53 1.08
CA THR A 50 3.36 -24.14 -0.22
C THR A 50 2.07 -24.95 -0.17
N ILE A 51 0.95 -24.37 -0.64
CA ILE A 51 -0.25 -25.13 -0.93
C ILE A 51 0.07 -25.94 -2.18
N ALA A 52 0.40 -27.20 -1.96
CA ALA A 52 0.46 -28.23 -2.98
C ALA A 52 -0.94 -28.39 -3.58
N ALA A 53 -1.19 -27.71 -4.69
CA ALA A 53 -2.35 -27.93 -5.54
C ALA A 53 -2.16 -29.25 -6.28
N ASP A 54 -2.78 -30.26 -5.69
CA ASP A 54 -3.55 -31.34 -6.32
C ASP A 54 -3.56 -31.34 -7.86
N ALA A 55 -3.08 -32.45 -8.41
CA ALA A 55 -3.08 -32.74 -9.83
C ALA A 55 -4.37 -33.52 -10.18
N THR A 56 -5.18 -32.97 -11.07
CA THR A 56 -6.18 -33.76 -11.84
C THR A 56 -6.41 -33.08 -13.20
N PRO A 57 -6.91 -33.81 -14.22
CA PRO A 57 -6.14 -34.04 -15.44
C PRO A 57 -6.81 -33.46 -16.69
N ALA A 58 -6.02 -33.45 -17.76
CA ALA A 58 -6.43 -33.65 -19.15
C ALA A 58 -7.60 -32.80 -19.68
N VAL A 59 -7.19 -31.71 -20.33
CA VAL A 59 -7.84 -31.02 -21.45
C VAL A 59 -8.51 -32.00 -22.44
N PRO A 60 -9.79 -31.77 -22.81
CA PRO A 60 -10.29 -32.06 -24.14
C PRO A 60 -10.38 -30.77 -24.97
N THR A 61 -9.61 -30.81 -26.07
CA THR A 61 -9.77 -30.27 -27.42
C THR A 61 -10.61 -29.01 -27.75
N PRO A 62 -10.14 -28.22 -28.74
CA PRO A 62 -10.83 -27.08 -29.33
C PRO A 62 -11.78 -27.52 -30.45
N MET A 63 -12.95 -26.89 -30.59
CA MET A 63 -13.55 -26.52 -31.88
C MET A 63 -14.92 -25.84 -31.69
N ASP A 64 -15.17 -24.89 -32.61
CA ASP A 64 -16.46 -24.30 -33.00
C ASP A 64 -16.98 -23.14 -32.12
N ALA A 65 -16.75 -21.88 -32.47
CA ALA A 65 -17.41 -21.13 -33.55
C ALA A 65 -18.91 -20.89 -33.28
N ALA A 66 -19.20 -19.93 -32.40
CA ALA A 66 -20.41 -19.12 -32.48
C ALA A 66 -20.11 -17.76 -31.85
N ALA A 67 -19.94 -16.75 -32.71
CA ALA A 67 -19.99 -15.36 -32.30
C ALA A 67 -21.44 -15.03 -31.95
N GLU A 68 -21.79 -15.11 -30.67
CA GLU A 68 -22.99 -14.47 -30.17
C GLU A 68 -22.66 -13.05 -29.70
N GLU A 69 -23.29 -12.09 -30.37
CA GLU A 69 -23.37 -10.68 -30.03
C GLU A 69 -23.68 -10.51 -28.53
N MET A 70 -22.70 -10.06 -27.76
CA MET A 70 -22.98 -9.49 -26.45
C MET A 70 -23.62 -8.12 -26.66
N GLU A 71 -24.94 -8.13 -26.66
CA GLU A 71 -25.83 -6.99 -26.52
C GLU A 71 -25.32 -6.07 -25.40
N ASN A 72 -24.70 -4.97 -25.83
CA ASN A 72 -24.28 -3.86 -24.99
C ASN A 72 -25.52 -3.16 -24.43
N LYS A 73 -26.10 -3.74 -23.38
CA LYS A 73 -27.15 -3.08 -22.59
C LYS A 73 -26.55 -1.87 -21.93
N GLN A 74 -26.97 -0.70 -22.42
CA GLN A 74 -26.69 0.60 -21.84
C GLN A 74 -26.93 0.56 -20.31
N PRO A 75 -26.02 1.14 -19.51
CA PRO A 75 -26.18 1.20 -18.07
C PRO A 75 -27.44 2.01 -17.74
N HIS A 76 -28.43 1.29 -17.24
CA HIS A 76 -29.68 1.80 -16.71
C HIS A 76 -29.37 2.85 -15.63
N LEU A 77 -29.79 4.08 -15.88
CA LEU A 77 -29.66 5.22 -14.97
C LEU A 77 -30.22 4.87 -13.58
N THR A 78 -29.36 5.05 -12.60
CA THR A 78 -29.49 4.75 -11.18
C THR A 78 -30.72 5.41 -10.55
N LYS A 79 -31.70 4.59 -10.20
CA LYS A 79 -32.59 4.88 -9.07
C LYS A 79 -31.69 4.82 -7.83
N GLY A 80 -31.40 5.98 -7.23
CA GLY A 80 -30.55 6.04 -6.04
C GLY A 80 -31.09 5.08 -4.97
N MET A 81 -30.26 4.13 -4.56
CA MET A 81 -30.60 3.15 -3.53
C MET A 81 -30.83 3.90 -2.22
N SER A 82 -31.85 3.49 -1.45
CA SER A 82 -32.15 4.17 -0.19
C SER A 82 -31.03 3.91 0.83
N GLN A 83 -30.81 4.84 1.76
CA GLN A 83 -29.78 4.70 2.78
C GLN A 83 -29.97 3.44 3.64
N GLU A 84 -31.22 3.01 3.84
CA GLU A 84 -31.58 1.80 4.57
C GLU A 84 -31.15 0.53 3.82
N GLU A 85 -31.32 0.51 2.50
CA GLU A 85 -30.95 -0.63 1.66
C GLU A 85 -29.42 -0.76 1.55
N LEU A 86 -28.71 0.36 1.46
CA LEU A 86 -27.25 0.39 1.55
C LEU A 86 -26.74 -0.17 2.89
N HIS A 87 -27.39 0.20 3.98
CA HIS A 87 -27.05 -0.34 5.30
C HIS A 87 -27.24 -1.85 5.36
N SER A 88 -28.25 -2.41 4.68
CA SER A 88 -28.51 -3.86 4.67
C SER A 88 -27.49 -4.67 3.88
N ILE A 89 -26.90 -4.08 2.83
CA ILE A 89 -25.93 -4.74 1.96
C ILE A 89 -24.53 -4.69 2.60
N TYR A 90 -24.21 -3.58 3.24
CA TYR A 90 -22.86 -3.27 3.68
C TYR A 90 -22.60 -3.42 5.16
N ALA A 91 -23.63 -3.26 6.02
CA ALA A 91 -23.41 -3.45 7.45
C ALA A 91 -23.22 -4.94 7.75
N GLY A 92 -22.23 -5.23 8.59
CA GLY A 92 -22.00 -6.56 9.13
C GLY A 92 -23.19 -7.10 9.93
N ALA A 93 -23.05 -8.31 10.48
CA ALA A 93 -24.09 -8.96 11.29
C ALA A 93 -24.49 -8.17 12.55
N ASP A 94 -23.67 -7.20 12.96
CA ASP A 94 -23.90 -6.27 14.07
C ASP A 94 -24.71 -5.03 13.66
N GLY A 95 -24.95 -4.81 12.36
CA GLY A 95 -25.72 -3.70 11.84
C GLY A 95 -25.01 -2.34 11.97
N VAL A 96 -23.70 -2.33 12.24
CA VAL A 96 -22.89 -1.11 12.36
C VAL A 96 -21.96 -1.01 11.16
N MET A 97 -21.86 0.19 10.57
CA MET A 97 -21.06 0.41 9.38
C MET A 97 -19.63 0.85 9.70
N ASP A 98 -18.69 -0.06 9.49
CA ASP A 98 -17.26 0.16 9.76
C ASP A 98 -16.62 1.11 8.74
N GLU A 99 -15.44 1.64 9.07
CA GLU A 99 -14.68 2.49 8.15
C GLU A 99 -14.32 1.76 6.86
N ILE A 100 -14.06 0.46 6.94
CA ILE A 100 -13.77 -0.39 5.78
C ILE A 100 -15.01 -0.49 4.88
N GLU A 101 -16.19 -0.71 5.46
CA GLU A 101 -17.46 -0.82 4.72
C GLU A 101 -17.85 0.52 4.06
N LYS A 102 -17.57 1.65 4.73
CA LYS A 102 -17.71 2.99 4.12
C LYS A 102 -16.79 3.18 2.91
N ILE A 103 -15.56 2.67 3.00
CA ILE A 103 -14.62 2.72 1.88
C ILE A 103 -15.10 1.81 0.75
N MET A 104 -15.63 0.62 1.06
CA MET A 104 -16.23 -0.28 0.07
C MET A 104 -17.37 0.38 -0.69
N MET A 105 -18.31 1.03 0.02
CA MET A 105 -19.39 1.81 -0.59
C MET A 105 -18.91 2.97 -1.48
N LYS A 106 -17.76 3.58 -1.16
CA LYS A 106 -17.19 4.67 -1.98
C LYS A 106 -16.78 4.18 -3.37
N TYR A 107 -16.35 2.93 -3.46
CA TYR A 107 -15.81 2.35 -4.70
C TYR A 107 -16.84 1.54 -5.50
N ASP A 108 -17.92 1.08 -4.86
CA ASP A 108 -19.05 0.42 -5.53
C ASP A 108 -20.02 1.47 -6.10
N ALA A 109 -19.75 1.93 -7.32
CA ALA A 109 -20.45 3.06 -7.92
C ALA A 109 -21.91 2.72 -8.28
N ASP A 110 -22.17 1.44 -8.59
CA ASP A 110 -23.50 0.94 -8.89
C ASP A 110 -24.25 0.42 -7.67
N GLN A 111 -23.60 0.38 -6.50
CA GLN A 111 -24.16 -0.06 -5.23
C GLN A 111 -24.68 -1.52 -5.28
N SER A 112 -24.16 -2.34 -6.20
CA SER A 112 -24.57 -3.73 -6.40
C SER A 112 -24.14 -4.66 -5.26
N GLY A 113 -23.19 -4.24 -4.42
CA GLY A 113 -22.53 -5.10 -3.45
C GLY A 113 -21.49 -6.04 -4.08
N CYS A 114 -21.21 -5.89 -5.38
CA CYS A 114 -20.23 -6.68 -6.12
C CYS A 114 -19.23 -5.75 -6.82
N PHE A 115 -17.94 -6.00 -6.67
CA PHE A 115 -16.94 -5.15 -7.32
C PHE A 115 -16.63 -5.58 -8.75
N SER A 116 -16.87 -4.69 -9.70
CA SER A 116 -16.40 -4.83 -11.07
C SER A 116 -14.87 -4.64 -11.16
N VAL A 117 -14.27 -5.17 -12.24
CA VAL A 117 -12.83 -5.02 -12.50
C VAL A 117 -12.40 -3.55 -12.55
N ALA A 118 -13.27 -2.66 -13.02
CA ALA A 118 -12.99 -1.22 -13.10
C ALA A 118 -12.91 -0.59 -11.70
N GLU A 119 -13.79 -0.97 -10.79
CA GLU A 119 -13.85 -0.45 -9.42
C GLU A 119 -12.66 -0.97 -8.59
N VAL A 120 -12.33 -2.26 -8.73
CA VAL A 120 -11.12 -2.82 -8.08
C VAL A 120 -9.86 -2.11 -8.59
N LYS A 121 -9.78 -1.79 -9.88
CA LYS A 121 -8.66 -0.99 -10.41
C LYS A 121 -8.59 0.41 -9.78
N ALA A 122 -9.73 1.06 -9.58
CA ALA A 122 -9.78 2.35 -8.90
C ALA A 122 -9.28 2.26 -7.45
N ILE A 123 -9.66 1.21 -6.71
CA ILE A 123 -9.16 0.94 -5.35
C ILE A 123 -7.64 0.80 -5.36
N ILE A 124 -7.09 -0.04 -6.24
CA ILE A 124 -5.65 -0.29 -6.32
C ILE A 124 -4.90 0.99 -6.68
N GLN A 125 -5.43 1.77 -7.63
CA GLN A 125 -4.82 3.03 -8.04
C GLN A 125 -4.79 4.06 -6.89
N ASP A 126 -5.85 4.15 -6.10
CA ASP A 126 -5.89 5.03 -4.93
C ASP A 126 -4.87 4.61 -3.86
N LEU A 127 -4.76 3.30 -3.59
CA LEU A 127 -3.74 2.76 -2.68
C LEU A 127 -2.32 3.07 -3.15
N GLU A 128 -2.03 2.93 -4.43
CA GLU A 128 -0.74 3.31 -4.99
C GLU A 128 -0.44 4.80 -4.86
N ASN A 129 -1.46 5.65 -5.04
CA ASN A 129 -1.34 7.09 -4.88
C ASN A 129 -1.07 7.48 -3.44
N HIS A 130 -1.79 6.91 -2.46
CA HIS A 130 -1.50 7.10 -1.05
C HIS A 130 -0.09 6.62 -0.68
N ARG A 131 0.37 5.49 -1.24
CA ARG A 131 1.74 5.02 -1.04
C ARG A 131 2.80 5.96 -1.64
N LYS A 132 2.50 6.61 -2.77
CA LYS A 132 3.38 7.63 -3.36
C LYS A 132 3.40 8.88 -2.45
N GLN A 133 2.25 9.38 -2.02
CA GLN A 133 2.15 10.54 -1.14
C GLN A 133 2.89 10.33 0.19
N ALA A 134 2.72 9.16 0.83
CA ALA A 134 3.45 8.81 2.05
C ALA A 134 4.97 8.85 1.85
N ARG A 135 5.46 8.34 0.71
CA ARG A 135 6.90 8.41 0.37
C ARG A 135 7.38 9.84 0.14
N HIS A 136 6.58 10.68 -0.51
CA HIS A 136 6.91 12.09 -0.70
C HIS A 136 6.98 12.83 0.65
N LEU A 137 6.02 12.57 1.54
CA LEU A 137 5.98 13.18 2.86
C LEU A 137 7.15 12.73 3.74
N LEU A 138 7.49 11.44 3.71
CA LEU A 138 8.67 10.91 4.42
C LEU A 138 9.97 11.58 3.91
N ARG A 139 10.11 11.76 2.59
CA ARG A 139 11.26 12.45 2.00
C ARG A 139 11.32 13.93 2.41
N ALA A 140 10.18 14.62 2.38
CA ALA A 140 10.09 16.02 2.80
C ALA A 140 10.42 16.20 4.29
N LEU A 141 9.92 15.31 5.14
CA LEU A 141 10.23 15.30 6.58
C LEU A 141 11.73 15.07 6.82
N GLY A 142 12.31 14.05 6.17
CA GLY A 142 13.74 13.76 6.27
C GLY A 142 14.63 14.93 5.85
N LEU A 143 14.28 15.60 4.75
CA LEU A 143 14.98 16.80 4.28
C LEU A 143 14.88 17.95 5.29
N THR A 144 13.68 18.19 5.82
CA THR A 144 13.41 19.25 6.80
C THR A 144 14.27 19.07 8.06
N ILE A 145 14.33 17.85 8.59
CA ILE A 145 15.15 17.52 9.77
C ILE A 145 16.63 17.82 9.51
N VAL A 146 17.12 17.48 8.32
CA VAL A 146 18.54 17.70 7.99
C VAL A 146 18.87 19.18 7.86
N ILE A 147 18.01 19.97 7.21
CA ILE A 147 18.18 21.42 7.14
C ILE A 147 18.19 22.02 8.55
N ALA A 148 17.28 21.60 9.41
CA ALA A 148 17.23 22.06 10.80
C ALA A 148 18.53 21.75 11.55
N LEU A 149 19.10 20.56 11.39
CA LEU A 149 20.38 20.18 12.02
C LEU A 149 21.58 20.98 11.47
N ILE A 150 21.56 21.36 10.20
CA ILE A 150 22.62 22.19 9.61
C ILE A 150 22.53 23.62 10.15
N VAL A 151 21.32 24.19 10.22
CA VAL A 151 21.08 25.56 10.69
C VAL A 151 21.29 25.70 12.19
N LEU A 152 20.82 24.72 12.98
CA LEU A 152 20.99 24.66 14.43
C LEU A 152 22.27 23.95 14.86
N GLY A 153 23.14 23.61 13.90
CA GLY A 153 24.43 22.97 14.16
C GLY A 153 25.20 23.76 15.22
N PRO A 154 25.93 23.06 16.12
CA PRO A 154 26.48 23.67 17.32
C PRO A 154 27.32 24.88 16.94
N SER A 155 26.84 26.07 17.34
CA SER A 155 27.66 27.27 17.34
C SER A 155 28.79 26.99 18.32
N SER A 156 29.91 26.50 17.80
CA SER A 156 31.12 26.27 18.56
C SER A 156 31.48 27.58 19.25
N PRO A 157 31.44 27.65 20.60
CA PRO A 157 31.98 28.80 21.30
C PRO A 157 33.50 28.87 21.12
#